data_AF-A0A523EH24-F1
#
_entry.id   AF-A0A523EH24-F1
#
_cell.length_a   1.000
_cell.length_b   1.000
_cell.length_c   1.000
_cell.angle_alpha   90.00
_cell.angle_beta   90.00
_cell.angle_gamma   90.00
#
_symmetry.space_group_name_H-M   'P 1'
#
loop_
_entity.id
_entity.type
_entity.pdbx_description
1 polymer ?
#
loop_
_entity_poly.entity_id
_entity_poly.type
_entity_poly.pdbx_seq_one_letter_code
_entity_poly.pdbx_strand_id
1 'polypeptide(L)'
;MFTGYNSNIELDGEAFHVQTEDKGLDNPVVETCVYRAGQVVARVLTSYADLADSPDYTQDRILRRMQEQHQSLIEDLQMGRLEAEPTVRRKAAAGVLNPDNLIEEYVEDWIEASAVTEPIHRALEHGIDAIRKREADDLRKKKRPRRFSRLQSP
;
A
#
# COMPACT_ATOMS: atom_id res chain seq x y z
N MET A 1 0.89 15.22 15.90
CA MET A 1 1.87 14.60 14.99
C MET A 1 1.50 13.14 14.89
N PHE A 2 0.91 12.68 13.79
CA PHE A 2 0.67 11.25 13.61
C PHE A 2 1.89 10.65 12.92
N THR A 3 2.58 9.81 13.67
CA THR A 3 3.70 8.99 13.24
C THR A 3 3.12 7.80 12.48
N GLY A 4 3.64 7.51 11.29
CA GLY A 4 3.19 6.40 10.45
C GLY A 4 3.24 5.02 11.12
N TYR A 5 2.80 3.99 10.41
CA TYR A 5 2.89 2.60 10.89
C TYR A 5 4.27 2.03 10.59
N ASN A 6 4.88 1.34 11.55
CA ASN A 6 6.21 0.75 11.42
C ASN A 6 6.20 -0.65 12.03
N SER A 7 6.67 -1.65 11.27
CA SER A 7 6.75 -3.05 11.71
C SER A 7 8.05 -3.68 11.26
N ASN A 8 8.69 -4.44 12.14
CA ASN A 8 9.82 -5.30 11.79
C ASN A 8 9.31 -6.75 11.68
N ILE A 9 9.56 -7.39 10.55
CA ILE A 9 9.10 -8.75 10.25
C ILE A 9 10.33 -9.62 9.98
N GLU A 10 10.48 -10.73 10.70
CA GLU A 10 11.48 -11.76 10.39
C GLU A 10 10.80 -12.87 9.57
N LEU A 11 11.37 -13.19 8.41
CA LEU A 11 10.88 -14.25 7.52
C LEU A 11 12.08 -14.99 6.94
N ASP A 12 12.12 -16.32 7.10
CA ASP A 12 13.19 -17.20 6.59
C ASP A 12 14.62 -16.77 6.96
N GLY A 13 14.78 -16.15 8.13
CA GLY A 13 16.07 -15.65 8.63
C GLY A 13 16.49 -14.29 8.07
N GLU A 14 15.65 -13.66 7.24
CA GLU A 14 15.82 -12.29 6.75
C GLU A 14 14.94 -11.32 7.55
N ALA A 15 15.49 -10.13 7.84
CA ALA A 15 14.76 -9.06 8.51
C ALA A 15 14.21 -8.06 7.48
N PHE A 16 12.92 -7.78 7.59
CA PHE A 16 12.20 -6.80 6.80
C PHE A 16 11.67 -5.68 7.69
N HIS A 17 11.63 -4.46 7.14
CA HIS A 17 11.01 -3.31 7.79
C HIS A 17 9.89 -2.77 6.91
N VAL A 18 8.67 -2.71 7.44
CA VAL A 18 7.50 -2.16 6.73
C VAL A 18 7.18 -0.80 7.34
N GLN A 19 7.12 0.24 6.52
CA GLN A 19 6.83 1.61 6.93
C GLN A 19 5.67 2.17 6.10
N THR A 20 4.65 2.72 6.74
CA THR A 20 3.51 3.36 6.06
C THR A 20 3.33 4.81 6.52
N GLU A 21 3.23 5.73 5.57
CA GLU A 21 3.08 7.16 5.80
C GLU A 21 1.96 7.78 4.98
N ASP A 22 1.37 8.86 5.52
CA ASP A 22 0.51 9.78 4.79
C ASP A 22 1.36 10.93 4.22
N LYS A 23 1.24 11.21 2.92
CA LYS A 23 1.91 12.33 2.25
C LYS A 23 1.16 13.67 2.33
N GLY A 24 0.02 13.69 3.03
CA GLY A 24 -0.74 14.88 3.38
C GLY A 24 -1.68 15.37 2.28
N LEU A 25 -2.49 16.38 2.58
CA LEU A 25 -3.55 16.84 1.67
C LEU A 25 -3.05 17.46 0.36
N ASP A 26 -1.83 18.02 0.35
CA ASP A 26 -1.20 18.54 -0.87
C ASP A 26 -0.80 17.41 -1.83
N ASN A 27 -0.61 16.19 -1.32
CA ASN A 27 -0.35 14.98 -2.07
C ASN A 27 -1.10 13.80 -1.43
N PRO A 28 -2.42 13.64 -1.68
CA PRO A 28 -3.29 12.78 -0.90
C PRO A 28 -3.05 11.31 -1.23
N VAL A 29 -1.93 10.79 -0.72
CA VAL A 29 -1.38 9.47 -1.00
C VAL A 29 -0.91 8.83 0.31
N VAL A 30 -1.34 7.60 0.54
CA VAL A 30 -0.73 6.69 1.52
C VAL A 30 0.40 5.93 0.84
N GLU A 31 1.60 6.05 1.37
CA GLU A 31 2.77 5.31 0.92
C GLU A 31 3.12 4.19 1.89
N THR A 32 3.38 2.99 1.39
CA THR A 32 4.01 1.93 2.17
C THR A 32 5.27 1.43 1.47
N CYS A 33 6.37 1.36 2.21
CA CYS A 33 7.65 0.82 1.78
C CYS A 33 8.00 -0.41 2.62
N VAL A 34 8.41 -1.49 1.96
CA VAL A 34 9.03 -2.66 2.58
C VAL A 34 10.51 -2.61 2.29
N TYR A 35 11.32 -2.67 3.34
CA TYR A 35 12.79 -2.68 3.24
C TYR A 35 13.33 -4.04 3.61
N ARG A 36 14.40 -4.46 2.92
CA ARG A 36 15.24 -5.60 3.26
C ARG A 36 16.69 -5.15 3.24
N ALA A 37 17.42 -5.30 4.34
CA ALA A 37 18.83 -4.89 4.46
C ALA A 37 19.10 -3.43 3.97
N GLY A 38 18.18 -2.51 4.27
CA GLY A 38 18.28 -1.09 3.87
C GLY A 38 17.84 -0.76 2.44
N GLN A 39 17.41 -1.75 1.65
CA GLN A 39 16.91 -1.56 0.28
C GLN A 39 15.39 -1.66 0.27
N VAL A 40 14.69 -0.78 -0.46
CA VAL A 40 13.24 -0.95 -0.70
C VAL A 40 13.04 -2.12 -1.66
N VAL A 41 12.29 -3.12 -1.21
CA VAL A 41 11.93 -4.32 -1.96
C VAL A 41 10.49 -4.27 -2.47
N ALA A 42 9.62 -3.48 -1.83
CA ALA A 42 8.29 -3.20 -2.34
C ALA A 42 7.87 -1.78 -1.96
N ARG A 43 7.14 -1.11 -2.86
CA ARG A 43 6.56 0.22 -2.63
C ARG A 43 5.15 0.26 -3.18
N VAL A 44 4.22 0.78 -2.39
CA VAL A 44 2.81 0.94 -2.76
C VAL A 44 2.36 2.35 -2.45
N LEU A 45 1.69 2.97 -3.43
CA LEU A 45 1.12 4.30 -3.35
C LEU A 45 -0.38 4.19 -3.59
N THR A 46 -1.19 4.54 -2.60
CA THR A 46 -2.65 4.55 -2.75
C THR A 46 -3.16 5.97 -2.58
N SER A 47 -3.75 6.52 -3.63
CA SER A 47 -4.44 7.80 -3.53
C SER A 47 -5.69 7.70 -2.63
N TYR A 48 -5.93 8.75 -1.86
CA TYR A 48 -7.16 9.01 -1.12
C TYR A 48 -7.81 10.34 -1.51
N ALA A 49 -7.49 10.88 -2.70
CA ALA A 49 -8.04 12.16 -3.18
C ALA A 49 -9.58 12.18 -3.14
N ASP A 50 -10.22 11.03 -3.41
CA ASP A 50 -11.66 10.83 -3.29
C ASP A 50 -12.20 11.08 -1.87
N LEU A 51 -11.39 10.81 -0.84
CA LEU A 51 -11.72 11.07 0.55
C LEU A 51 -11.41 12.51 0.95
N ALA A 52 -10.35 13.09 0.40
CA ALA A 52 -9.94 14.47 0.68
C ALA A 52 -10.99 15.49 0.21
N ASP A 53 -11.63 15.23 -0.94
CA ASP A 53 -12.69 16.08 -1.49
C ASP A 53 -14.08 15.81 -0.88
N SER A 54 -14.19 14.84 0.03
CA SER A 54 -15.46 14.43 0.62
C SER A 54 -15.85 15.32 1.81
N PRO A 55 -17.13 15.70 1.96
CA PRO A 55 -17.61 16.37 3.17
C PRO A 55 -17.51 15.48 4.42
N ASP A 56 -17.34 14.17 4.24
CA ASP A 56 -17.13 13.18 5.31
C ASP A 56 -15.63 12.90 5.55
N TYR A 57 -14.72 13.77 5.10
CA TYR A 57 -13.29 13.68 5.38
C TYR A 57 -13.05 13.70 6.89
N THR A 58 -12.40 12.65 7.40
CA THR A 58 -11.87 12.64 8.76
C THR A 58 -10.50 11.99 8.78
N GLN A 59 -9.66 12.47 9.69
CA GLN A 59 -8.32 11.91 9.89
C GLN A 59 -8.36 10.41 10.24
N ASP A 60 -9.37 9.96 10.98
CA ASP A 60 -9.57 8.54 11.30
C ASP A 60 -9.74 7.65 10.06
N ARG A 61 -10.30 8.18 8.97
CA ARG A 61 -10.42 7.44 7.71
C ARG A 61 -9.08 7.25 7.03
N ILE A 62 -8.21 8.27 7.08
CA ILE A 62 -6.84 8.16 6.55
C ILE A 62 -6.05 7.16 7.38
N LEU A 63 -6.12 7.24 8.72
CA LEU A 63 -5.45 6.28 9.60
C LEU A 63 -5.90 4.84 9.36
N ARG A 64 -7.20 4.63 9.18
CA ARG A 64 -7.74 3.32 8.83
C ARG A 64 -7.18 2.81 7.50
N ARG A 65 -7.13 3.67 6.47
CA ARG A 65 -6.57 3.30 5.16
C ARG A 65 -5.08 2.96 5.23
N MET A 66 -4.33 3.74 6.00
CA MET A 66 -2.92 3.47 6.29
C MET A 66 -2.73 2.11 6.98
N GLN A 67 -3.54 1.82 8.01
CA GLN A 67 -3.47 0.54 8.73
C GLN A 67 -3.81 -0.64 7.83
N GLU A 68 -4.87 -0.53 7.03
CA GLU A 68 -5.31 -1.59 6.12
C GLU A 68 -4.24 -1.87 5.04
N GLN A 69 -3.69 -0.83 4.42
CA GLN A 69 -2.58 -0.98 3.46
C GLN A 69 -1.33 -1.60 4.10
N HIS A 70 -0.96 -1.14 5.30
CA HIS A 70 0.18 -1.68 6.05
C HIS A 70 0.04 -3.18 6.31
N GLN A 71 -1.12 -3.59 6.82
CA GLN A 71 -1.39 -4.99 7.15
C GLN A 71 -1.43 -5.87 5.90
N SER A 72 -2.03 -5.38 4.81
CA SER A 72 -2.05 -6.11 3.53
C SER A 72 -0.65 -6.41 3.01
N LEU A 73 0.28 -5.46 3.10
CA LEU A 73 1.66 -5.69 2.65
C LEU A 73 2.45 -6.65 3.55
N ILE A 74 2.18 -6.63 4.85
CA ILE A 74 2.76 -7.65 5.76
C ILE A 74 2.26 -9.04 5.39
N GLU A 75 0.96 -9.18 5.09
CA GLU A 75 0.38 -10.46 4.67
C GLU A 75 0.97 -10.94 3.34
N ASP A 76 1.08 -10.06 2.35
CA ASP A 76 1.69 -10.40 1.06
C ASP A 76 3.18 -10.75 1.19
N LEU A 77 3.91 -10.06 2.08
CA LEU A 77 5.29 -10.42 2.43
C LEU A 77 5.38 -11.83 3.01
N GLN A 78 4.55 -12.13 4.02
CA GLN A 78 4.52 -13.43 4.68
C GLN A 78 4.07 -14.58 3.75
N MET A 79 3.25 -14.29 2.75
CA MET A 79 2.85 -15.25 1.72
C MET A 79 3.86 -15.39 0.58
N GLY A 80 4.99 -14.68 0.61
CA GLY A 80 6.00 -14.71 -0.43
C GLY A 80 5.55 -14.11 -1.76
N ARG A 81 4.53 -13.23 -1.75
CA ARG A 81 3.98 -12.60 -2.96
C ARG A 81 4.71 -11.34 -3.38
N LEU A 82 5.58 -10.82 -2.52
CA LEU A 82 6.47 -9.72 -2.84
C LEU A 82 7.75 -10.30 -3.47
N GLU A 83 7.70 -10.61 -4.77
CA GLU A 83 8.93 -10.95 -5.50
C GLU A 83 9.73 -9.67 -5.73
N ALA A 84 10.84 -9.57 -5.01
CA ALA A 84 11.72 -8.42 -5.05
C ALA A 84 13.17 -8.88 -5.22
N GLU A 85 13.45 -9.50 -6.36
CA GLU A 85 14.81 -9.46 -6.89
C GLU A 85 14.92 -8.18 -7.72
N PRO A 86 15.61 -7.12 -7.23
CA PRO A 86 15.97 -6.01 -8.09
C PRO A 86 16.74 -6.58 -9.28
N THR A 87 16.37 -6.16 -10.49
CA THR A 87 16.88 -6.73 -11.74
C THR A 87 18.39 -6.61 -11.82
N VAL A 88 18.98 -5.63 -11.11
CA VAL A 88 20.42 -5.50 -10.85
C VAL A 88 21.08 -6.75 -10.27
N ARG A 89 20.51 -7.44 -9.28
CA ARG A 89 21.13 -8.66 -8.73
C ARG A 89 21.14 -9.79 -9.75
N ARG A 90 20.08 -9.89 -10.54
CA ARG A 90 19.96 -10.85 -11.65
C ARG A 90 20.97 -10.55 -12.76
N LYS A 91 21.14 -9.27 -13.11
CA LYS A 91 22.14 -8.78 -14.07
C LYS A 91 23.57 -8.93 -13.55
N ALA A 92 23.82 -8.68 -12.25
CA ALA A 92 25.11 -8.88 -11.59
C ALA A 92 25.51 -10.36 -11.58
N ALA A 93 24.60 -11.24 -11.16
CA ALA A 93 24.82 -12.69 -11.15
C ALA A 93 25.00 -13.27 -12.57
N ALA A 94 24.41 -12.63 -13.59
CA ALA A 94 24.59 -12.95 -15.00
C ALA A 94 25.84 -12.30 -15.63
N GLY A 95 26.58 -11.46 -14.91
CA GLY A 95 27.79 -10.78 -15.41
C GLY A 95 27.51 -9.68 -16.45
N VAL A 96 26.31 -9.10 -16.46
CA VAL A 96 25.83 -8.16 -17.49
C VAL A 96 26.06 -6.69 -17.09
N LEU A 97 26.36 -6.40 -15.82
CA LEU A 97 26.57 -5.03 -15.34
C LEU A 97 27.93 -4.46 -15.74
N ASN A 98 27.96 -3.16 -16.03
CA ASN A 98 29.21 -2.43 -16.19
C ASN A 98 29.73 -1.98 -14.82
N PRO A 99 30.91 -2.47 -14.35
CA PRO A 99 31.46 -2.09 -13.04
C PRO A 99 31.70 -0.59 -12.86
N ASP A 100 31.90 0.16 -13.95
CA ASP A 100 32.20 1.60 -13.90
C ASP A 100 30.94 2.47 -13.67
N ASN A 101 29.74 1.95 -13.96
CA ASN A 101 28.47 2.68 -13.86
C ASN A 101 27.48 2.04 -12.88
N LEU A 102 27.95 1.17 -11.98
CA LEU A 102 27.10 0.39 -11.06
C LEU A 102 26.10 1.24 -10.28
N ILE A 103 26.47 2.46 -9.88
CA ILE A 103 25.59 3.33 -9.10
C ILE A 103 24.45 3.87 -9.97
N GLU A 104 24.74 4.35 -11.18
CA GLU A 104 23.74 4.86 -12.11
C GLU A 104 22.84 3.75 -12.64
N GLU A 105 23.40 2.61 -13.04
CA GLU A 105 22.63 1.45 -13.49
C GLU A 105 21.76 0.87 -12.35
N TYR A 106 22.25 0.90 -11.11
CA TYR A 106 21.45 0.52 -9.94
C TYR A 106 20.30 1.50 -9.70
N VAL A 107 20.54 2.81 -9.78
CA VAL A 107 19.52 3.84 -9.58
C VAL A 107 18.46 3.80 -10.69
N GLU A 108 18.85 3.62 -11.96
CA GLU A 108 17.94 3.52 -13.09
C GLU A 108 17.07 2.25 -13.01
N ASP A 109 17.67 1.09 -12.73
CA ASP A 109 16.94 -0.16 -12.51
C ASP A 109 16.01 -0.06 -11.29
N TRP A 110 16.38 0.71 -10.28
CA TRP A 110 15.53 0.99 -9.12
C TRP A 110 14.35 1.90 -9.45
N ILE A 111 14.56 2.92 -10.28
CA ILE A 111 13.50 3.79 -10.81
C ILE A 111 12.55 2.95 -11.69
N GLU A 112 13.09 2.07 -12.51
CA GLU A 112 12.33 1.22 -13.42
C GLU A 112 11.58 0.11 -12.67
N ALA A 113 12.20 -0.58 -11.71
CA ALA A 113 11.53 -1.53 -10.82
C ALA A 113 10.48 -0.86 -9.92
N SER A 114 10.72 0.37 -9.48
CA SER A 114 9.71 1.19 -8.80
C SER A 114 8.59 1.66 -9.74
N ALA A 115 8.82 1.67 -11.06
CA ALA A 115 7.79 1.87 -12.07
C ALA A 115 7.05 0.56 -12.41
N VAL A 116 7.69 -0.61 -12.23
CA VAL A 116 7.06 -1.95 -12.27
C VAL A 116 6.32 -2.21 -10.96
N THR A 117 5.33 -1.37 -10.69
CA THR A 117 4.34 -1.57 -9.62
C THR A 117 3.23 -2.54 -10.04
N GLU A 118 3.09 -2.86 -11.33
CA GLU A 118 1.96 -3.59 -11.93
C GLU A 118 1.58 -4.95 -11.29
N PRO A 119 2.50 -5.88 -10.97
CA PRO A 119 2.10 -7.18 -10.41
C PRO A 119 1.59 -7.10 -8.96
N ILE A 120 2.20 -6.23 -8.15
CA ILE A 120 1.79 -5.95 -6.77
C ILE A 120 0.51 -5.11 -6.76
N HIS A 121 0.37 -4.17 -7.72
CA HIS A 121 -0.84 -3.37 -7.92
C HIS A 121 -2.06 -4.25 -8.18
N ARG A 122 -1.95 -5.35 -8.93
CA ARG A 122 -3.10 -6.23 -9.23
C ARG A 122 -3.61 -7.02 -8.03
N ALA A 123 -2.73 -7.53 -7.17
CA ALA A 123 -3.15 -8.26 -5.96
C ALA A 123 -3.76 -7.30 -4.92
N LEU A 124 -3.18 -6.10 -4.80
CA LEU A 124 -3.70 -5.03 -3.94
C LEU A 124 -4.96 -4.38 -4.50
N GLU A 125 -5.13 -4.22 -5.81
CA GLU A 125 -6.37 -3.72 -6.42
C GLU A 125 -7.55 -4.60 -6.04
N HIS A 126 -7.39 -5.93 -6.02
CA HIS A 126 -8.46 -6.83 -5.58
C HIS A 126 -8.80 -6.66 -4.09
N GLY A 127 -7.80 -6.44 -3.23
CA GLY A 127 -7.99 -6.16 -1.79
C GLY A 127 -8.58 -4.76 -1.54
N ILE A 128 -8.06 -3.74 -2.22
CA ILE A 128 -8.46 -2.34 -2.15
C ILE A 128 -9.83 -2.12 -2.79
N ASP A 129 -10.17 -2.82 -3.87
CA ASP A 129 -11.53 -2.79 -4.45
C ASP A 129 -12.53 -3.49 -3.54
N ALA A 130 -12.12 -4.56 -2.84
CA ALA A 130 -12.96 -5.13 -1.78
C ALA A 130 -13.16 -4.14 -0.61
N ILE A 131 -12.15 -3.34 -0.27
CA ILE A 131 -12.23 -2.25 0.72
C ILE A 131 -13.17 -1.14 0.22
N ARG A 132 -12.97 -0.61 -0.99
CA ARG A 132 -13.83 0.39 -1.64
C ARG A 132 -15.28 -0.08 -1.67
N LYS A 133 -15.51 -1.36 -1.98
CA LYS A 133 -16.84 -1.97 -2.01
C LYS A 133 -17.45 -2.07 -0.61
N ARG A 134 -16.68 -2.43 0.42
CA ARG A 134 -17.14 -2.41 1.83
C ARG A 134 -17.44 -1.00 2.32
N GLU A 135 -16.58 -0.03 2.05
CA GLU A 135 -16.82 1.37 2.41
C GLU A 135 -18.08 1.93 1.72
N ALA A 136 -18.25 1.67 0.42
CA ALA A 136 -19.44 2.04 -0.33
C ALA A 136 -20.71 1.37 0.23
N ASP A 137 -20.64 0.09 0.59
CA ASP A 137 -21.74 -0.65 1.20
C ASP A 137 -22.10 -0.10 2.59
N ASP A 138 -21.11 0.24 3.42
CA ASP A 138 -21.34 0.82 4.75
C ASP A 138 -21.92 2.23 4.68
N LEU A 139 -21.47 3.05 3.72
CA LEU A 139 -22.06 4.36 3.43
C LEU A 139 -23.52 4.21 2.98
N ARG A 140 -23.81 3.22 2.13
CA ARG A 140 -25.15 2.90 1.64
C ARG A 140 -26.08 2.40 2.74
N LYS A 141 -25.57 1.63 3.72
CA LYS A 141 -26.34 1.18 4.89
C LYS A 141 -26.68 2.33 5.84
N LYS A 142 -25.77 3.29 6.05
CA LYS A 142 -26.01 4.49 6.88
C LYS A 142 -27.07 5.43 6.30
N LYS A 143 -27.21 5.52 4.97
CA LYS A 143 -28.20 6.35 4.29
C LYS A 143 -29.60 5.74 4.15
N ARG A 144 -29.85 4.50 4.63
CA ARG A 144 -31.19 3.90 4.57
C ARG A 144 -32.13 4.57 5.57
N PRO A 145 -33.22 5.23 5.14
CA PRO A 145 -34.20 5.78 6.07
C PRO A 145 -34.84 4.64 6.88
N ARG A 146 -34.90 4.81 8.21
CA ARG A 146 -35.65 3.91 9.08
C ARG A 146 -37.09 3.87 8.56
N ARG A 147 -37.53 2.72 8.06
CA ARG A 147 -38.94 2.50 7.72
C ARG A 147 -39.75 2.70 9.01
N PHE A 148 -40.38 3.86 9.15
CA PHE A 148 -41.44 4.04 10.15
C PHE A 148 -42.60 3.16 9.71
N SER A 149 -42.70 1.97 10.30
CA SER A 149 -43.90 1.15 10.25
C SER A 149 -45.00 1.90 10.98
N ARG A 150 -45.81 2.65 10.22
CA ARG A 150 -47.06 3.24 10.67
C ARG A 150 -48.04 2.08 10.90
N LEU A 151 -48.07 1.53 12.11
CA LEU A 151 -49.13 0.63 12.55
C LEU A 151 -50.42 1.44 12.63
N GLN A 152 -51.37 1.10 11.76
CA GLN A 152 -52.72 1.61 11.82
C GLN A 152 -53.42 1.04 13.06
N SER A 153 -53.93 1.93 13.89
CA SER A 153 -54.87 1.59 14.98
C SER A 153 -56.26 1.31 14.39
N PRO A 154 -57.00 0.31 14.90
CA PRO A 154 -58.44 0.41 15.06
C PRO A 154 -58.80 1.09 16.39
#